data_AF-A0A969BVX6-F1
#
_entry.id   AF-A0A969BVX6-F1
#
_cell.length_a   1.000
_cell.length_b   1.000
_cell.length_c   1.000
_cell.angle_alpha   90.00
_cell.angle_beta   90.00
_cell.angle_gamma   90.00
#
_symmetry.space_group_name_H-M   'P 1'
#
loop_
_entity.id
_entity.type
_entity.pdbx_description
1 polymer ?
#
loop_
_entity_poly.entity_id
_entity_poly.type
_entity_poly.pdbx_seq_one_letter_code
_entity_poly.pdbx_strand_id
1 'polypeptide(L)'
;MKSRQVSRTETPLPQSQSFADQTMEASVEPQVLQPIALLGRDGTVFQEDLVAALDQSQAVIVDLLRIETIGPEVMKVLLAAMQQAHQHGTSLSFLSMDAGTQRQLDEMWVARHNQRNGDRRDWFAPAFENFLVDNSKRRHRNLNILEIASKTRW
;
A
#
# COMPACT_ATOMS: atom_id res chain seq x y z
N MET A 1 79.01 -3.97 31.72
CA MET A 1 77.86 -4.33 30.86
C MET A 1 76.74 -3.32 31.14
N LYS A 2 76.40 -2.46 30.17
CA LYS A 2 75.40 -1.39 30.32
C LYS A 2 74.21 -1.70 29.39
N SER A 3 73.05 -1.97 29.97
CA SER A 3 71.81 -2.28 29.24
C SER A 3 71.21 -1.00 28.65
N ARG A 4 70.95 -1.02 27.33
CA ARG A 4 70.15 -0.01 26.62
C ARG A 4 68.67 -0.24 26.93
N GLN A 5 67.98 0.78 27.45
CA GLN A 5 66.52 0.85 27.38
C GLN A 5 66.11 1.41 26.02
N VAL A 6 65.11 0.77 25.40
CA VAL A 6 64.50 1.19 24.14
C VAL A 6 63.11 1.73 24.47
N SER A 7 62.88 3.02 24.22
CA SER A 7 61.57 3.64 24.33
C SER A 7 60.69 3.18 23.17
N ARG A 8 59.47 2.67 23.47
CA ARG A 8 58.44 2.41 22.47
C ARG A 8 57.63 3.69 22.26
N THR A 9 57.60 4.17 21.03
CA THR A 9 56.68 5.20 20.53
C THR A 9 55.34 4.53 20.20
N GLU A 10 54.27 4.89 20.89
CA GLU A 10 52.90 4.51 20.54
C GLU A 10 52.35 5.54 19.53
N THR A 11 52.00 5.07 18.33
CA THR A 11 51.31 5.86 17.31
C THR A 11 49.80 5.80 17.59
N PRO A 12 49.09 6.93 17.80
CA PRO A 12 47.64 6.89 17.93
C PRO A 12 46.98 6.69 16.57
N LEU A 13 46.02 5.77 16.50
CA LEU A 13 45.23 5.46 15.30
C LEU A 13 44.27 6.63 14.95
N PRO A 14 44.00 6.86 13.65
CA PRO A 14 43.07 7.90 13.22
C PRO A 14 41.63 7.54 13.60
N GLN A 15 40.95 8.45 14.31
CA GLN A 15 39.53 8.33 14.63
C GLN A 15 38.71 8.47 13.35
N SER A 16 37.99 7.42 12.97
CA SER A 16 37.00 7.44 11.91
C SER A 16 35.86 8.38 12.29
N GLN A 17 35.77 9.53 11.63
CA GLN A 17 34.60 10.40 11.71
C GLN A 17 33.42 9.70 11.00
N SER A 18 32.40 9.34 11.78
CA SER A 18 31.15 8.80 11.27
C SER A 18 30.34 9.92 10.62
N PHE A 19 30.25 9.92 9.29
CA PHE A 19 29.24 10.67 8.55
C PHE A 19 27.93 9.88 8.59
N ALA A 20 27.22 9.94 9.71
CA ALA A 20 25.83 9.53 9.77
C ALA A 20 25.00 10.81 9.76
N ASP A 21 24.84 11.38 8.57
CA ASP A 21 23.81 12.37 8.30
C ASP A 21 22.48 11.62 8.29
N GLN A 22 21.90 11.43 9.48
CA GLN A 22 20.57 10.86 9.66
C GLN A 22 19.56 11.95 9.31
N THR A 23 19.18 12.04 8.04
CA THR A 23 17.88 12.57 7.69
C THR A 23 16.83 11.68 8.36
N MET A 24 16.36 12.09 9.53
CA MET A 24 15.12 11.58 10.11
C MET A 24 14.01 11.89 9.08
N GLU A 25 13.70 10.93 8.21
CA GLU A 25 12.37 10.89 7.59
C GLU A 25 11.38 10.88 8.75
N ALA A 26 10.64 11.97 8.91
CA ALA A 26 9.52 12.00 9.83
C ALA A 26 8.60 10.86 9.42
N SER A 27 8.55 9.80 10.24
CA SER A 27 7.62 8.69 10.05
C SER A 27 6.22 9.29 10.10
N VAL A 28 5.59 9.45 8.94
CA VAL A 28 4.22 9.94 8.86
C VAL A 28 3.33 8.79 9.32
N GLU A 29 2.92 8.83 10.57
CA GLU A 29 2.02 7.82 11.13
C GLU A 29 0.66 7.91 10.44
N PRO A 30 0.08 6.78 10.01
CA PRO A 30 -1.24 6.77 9.41
C PRO A 30 -2.31 7.05 10.47
N GLN A 31 -3.32 7.83 10.12
CA GLN A 31 -4.47 8.06 10.97
C GLN A 31 -5.46 6.89 10.86
N VAL A 32 -5.87 6.33 11.99
CA VAL A 32 -6.78 5.18 12.04
C VAL A 32 -8.16 5.62 12.51
N LEU A 33 -9.19 5.30 11.72
CA LEU A 33 -10.60 5.54 12.03
C LEU A 33 -11.31 4.20 12.25
N GLN A 34 -12.10 4.09 13.31
CA GLN A 34 -12.84 2.88 13.67
C GLN A 34 -14.34 3.18 13.84
N PRO A 35 -15.09 3.37 12.74
CA PRO A 35 -16.51 3.71 12.83
C PRO A 35 -17.32 2.60 13.51
N ILE A 36 -18.32 3.02 14.29
CA ILE A 36 -19.34 2.12 14.85
C ILE A 36 -20.49 1.95 13.85
N ALA A 37 -20.73 2.96 13.01
CA ALA A 37 -21.66 2.90 11.89
C ALA A 37 -21.16 3.79 10.74
N LEU A 38 -21.57 3.45 9.52
CA LEU A 38 -21.26 4.22 8.30
C LEU A 38 -22.45 5.03 7.77
N LEU A 39 -23.62 4.86 8.38
CA LEU A 39 -24.88 5.49 8.02
C LEU A 39 -25.57 6.07 9.27
N GLY A 40 -26.57 6.92 9.06
CA GLY A 40 -27.29 7.58 10.15
C GLY A 40 -26.41 8.60 10.88
N ARG A 41 -26.78 8.92 12.13
CA ARG A 41 -26.11 9.96 12.93
C ARG A 41 -24.62 9.68 13.13
N ASP A 42 -24.28 8.46 13.54
CA ASP A 42 -22.89 8.06 13.77
C ASP A 42 -22.11 7.95 12.45
N GLY A 43 -22.80 7.64 11.34
CA GLY A 43 -22.22 7.71 10.00
C GLY A 43 -21.87 9.14 9.57
N THR A 44 -22.66 10.14 9.97
CA THR A 44 -22.32 11.56 9.72
C THR A 44 -21.06 11.96 10.47
N VAL A 45 -20.94 11.56 11.75
CA VAL A 45 -19.73 11.81 12.54
C VAL A 45 -18.51 11.16 11.87
N PHE A 46 -18.62 9.90 11.44
CA PHE A 46 -17.57 9.22 10.70
C PHE A 46 -17.17 9.99 9.41
N GLN A 47 -18.14 10.52 8.66
CA GLN A 47 -17.83 11.26 7.43
C GLN A 47 -17.09 12.57 7.73
N GLU A 48 -17.45 13.27 8.80
CA GLU A 48 -16.74 14.48 9.25
C GLU A 48 -15.30 14.14 9.68
N ASP A 49 -15.13 13.09 10.48
CA ASP A 49 -13.82 12.60 10.93
C ASP A 49 -12.96 12.15 9.75
N LEU A 50 -13.56 11.48 8.75
CA LEU A 50 -12.89 11.06 7.53
C LEU A 50 -12.39 12.25 6.73
N VAL A 51 -13.22 13.28 6.51
CA VAL A 51 -12.79 14.48 5.78
C VAL A 51 -11.62 15.15 6.49
N ALA A 52 -11.72 15.33 7.82
CA ALA A 52 -10.63 15.89 8.61
C ALA A 52 -9.36 15.05 8.50
N ALA A 53 -9.48 13.72 8.55
CA ALA A 53 -8.34 12.81 8.44
C ALA A 53 -7.66 12.87 7.06
N LEU A 54 -8.46 12.96 5.99
CA LEU A 54 -7.95 13.05 4.63
C LEU A 54 -7.19 14.37 4.37
N ASP A 55 -7.57 15.46 5.04
CA ASP A 55 -6.90 16.76 4.96
C ASP A 55 -5.60 16.85 5.79
N GLN A 56 -5.51 16.09 6.88
CA GLN A 56 -4.45 16.24 7.88
C GLN A 56 -3.36 15.16 7.76
N SER A 57 -3.63 14.06 7.07
CA SER A 57 -2.77 12.88 7.03
C SER A 57 -2.42 12.45 5.62
N GLN A 58 -1.21 11.91 5.41
CA GLN A 58 -0.81 11.32 4.12
C GLN A 58 -1.42 9.93 3.90
N ALA A 59 -1.81 9.26 4.97
CA ALA A 59 -2.43 7.94 4.95
C ALA A 59 -3.53 7.84 6.01
N VAL A 60 -4.66 7.27 5.61
CA VAL A 60 -5.81 7.00 6.47
C VAL A 60 -6.17 5.52 6.37
N ILE A 61 -6.42 4.90 7.51
CA ILE A 61 -6.86 3.51 7.63
C ILE A 61 -8.24 3.52 8.26
N VAL A 62 -9.22 2.92 7.61
CA VAL A 62 -10.58 2.76 8.16
C VAL A 62 -10.78 1.29 8.52
N ASP A 63 -10.91 0.99 9.80
CA ASP A 63 -11.15 -0.37 10.30
C ASP A 63 -12.64 -0.65 10.44
N LEU A 64 -13.12 -1.61 9.65
CA LEU A 64 -14.53 -1.96 9.56
C LEU A 64 -14.94 -3.09 10.51
N LEU A 65 -14.09 -3.46 11.48
CA LEU A 65 -14.34 -4.58 12.40
C LEU A 65 -15.69 -4.50 13.13
N ARG A 66 -16.18 -3.28 13.41
CA ARG A 66 -17.46 -3.05 14.10
C ARG A 66 -18.66 -2.92 13.17
N ILE A 67 -18.45 -2.95 11.86
CA ILE A 67 -19.52 -2.84 10.88
C ILE A 67 -20.04 -4.24 10.56
N GLU A 68 -21.21 -4.56 11.09
CA GLU A 68 -21.80 -5.91 10.97
C GLU A 68 -22.31 -6.23 9.57
N THR A 69 -22.83 -5.23 8.85
CA THR A 69 -23.45 -5.42 7.53
C THR A 69 -22.99 -4.35 6.55
N ILE A 70 -22.54 -4.80 5.38
CA ILE A 70 -22.13 -3.92 4.28
C ILE A 70 -23.13 -4.10 3.15
N GLY A 71 -24.18 -3.27 3.18
CA GLY A 71 -25.20 -3.21 2.13
C GLY A 71 -24.84 -2.24 1.00
N PRO A 72 -25.72 -2.11 -0.01
CA PRO A 72 -25.50 -1.22 -1.15
C PRO A 72 -25.26 0.24 -0.78
N GLU A 73 -25.97 0.75 0.24
CA GLU A 73 -25.78 2.14 0.70
C GLU A 73 -24.44 2.35 1.40
N VAL A 74 -24.00 1.37 2.20
CA VAL A 74 -22.67 1.39 2.83
C VAL A 74 -21.57 1.34 1.77
N MET A 75 -21.75 0.50 0.75
CA MET A 75 -20.81 0.40 -0.37
C MET A 75 -20.64 1.74 -1.10
N LYS A 76 -21.72 2.52 -1.26
CA LYS A 76 -21.64 3.88 -1.83
C LYS A 76 -20.81 4.83 -0.96
N VAL A 77 -20.93 4.73 0.37
CA VAL A 77 -20.14 5.54 1.31
C VAL A 77 -18.65 5.19 1.20
N LEU A 78 -18.30 3.89 1.18
CA LEU A 78 -16.91 3.44 1.03
C LEU A 78 -16.32 3.91 -0.31
N LEU A 79 -17.09 3.80 -1.39
CA LEU A 79 -16.67 4.27 -2.72
C LEU A 79 -16.48 5.80 -2.77
N ALA A 80 -17.35 6.55 -2.09
CA ALA A 80 -17.21 8.00 -1.97
C ALA A 80 -15.94 8.39 -1.19
N ALA A 81 -15.64 7.67 -0.10
CA ALA A 81 -14.42 7.84 0.68
C ALA A 81 -13.16 7.61 -0.17
N MET A 82 -13.12 6.54 -0.97
CA MET A 82 -12.02 6.28 -1.92
C MET A 82 -11.85 7.42 -2.92
N GLN A 83 -12.96 7.95 -3.45
CA GLN A 83 -12.91 9.04 -4.40
C GLN A 83 -12.37 10.32 -3.75
N GLN A 84 -12.81 10.64 -2.54
CA GLN A 84 -12.29 11.80 -1.79
C GLN A 84 -10.80 11.63 -1.51
N ALA A 85 -10.36 10.48 -0.99
CA ALA A 85 -8.94 10.22 -0.75
C ALA A 85 -8.09 10.40 -2.01
N HIS A 86 -8.56 9.88 -3.15
CA HIS A 86 -7.90 10.06 -4.44
C HIS A 86 -7.81 11.54 -4.85
N GLN A 87 -8.85 12.34 -4.60
CA GLN A 87 -8.85 13.78 -4.90
C GLN A 87 -7.86 14.56 -4.01
N HIS A 88 -7.65 14.12 -2.78
CA HIS A 88 -6.73 14.74 -1.81
C HIS A 88 -5.29 14.21 -1.96
N GLY A 89 -5.06 13.19 -2.78
CA GLY A 89 -3.75 12.54 -2.91
C GLY A 89 -3.36 11.73 -1.67
N THR A 90 -4.35 11.40 -0.82
CA THR A 90 -4.17 10.69 0.44
C THR A 90 -4.35 9.19 0.22
N SER A 91 -3.45 8.38 0.77
CA SER A 91 -3.60 6.93 0.75
C SER A 91 -4.75 6.50 1.67
N LEU A 92 -5.71 5.73 1.18
CA LEU A 92 -6.81 5.20 1.97
C LEU A 92 -6.82 3.67 1.91
N SER A 93 -6.92 3.02 3.07
CA SER A 93 -7.05 1.56 3.19
C SER A 93 -8.21 1.19 4.10
N PHE A 94 -8.91 0.11 3.76
CA PHE A 94 -9.96 -0.47 4.60
C PHE A 94 -9.47 -1.78 5.21
N LEU A 95 -9.64 -1.95 6.52
CA LEU A 95 -9.35 -3.19 7.24
C LEU A 95 -10.64 -3.95 7.59
N SER A 96 -10.49 -5.24 7.87
CA SER A 96 -11.57 -6.11 8.37
C SER A 96 -12.74 -6.30 7.37
N MET A 97 -12.51 -6.07 6.08
CA MET A 97 -13.48 -6.42 5.04
C MET A 97 -13.48 -7.92 4.75
N ASP A 98 -14.66 -8.49 4.54
CA ASP A 98 -14.76 -9.82 3.94
C ASP A 98 -14.42 -9.79 2.45
N ALA A 99 -14.02 -10.94 1.90
CA ALA A 99 -13.58 -11.04 0.51
C ALA A 99 -14.67 -10.73 -0.52
N GLY A 100 -15.95 -10.93 -0.17
CA GLY A 100 -17.08 -10.60 -1.03
C GLY A 100 -17.25 -9.08 -1.16
N THR A 101 -17.26 -8.40 -0.02
CA THR A 101 -17.28 -6.93 0.06
C THR A 101 -16.10 -6.32 -0.70
N GLN A 102 -14.88 -6.82 -0.48
CA GLN A 102 -13.69 -6.33 -1.17
C GLN A 102 -13.84 -6.43 -2.70
N ARG A 103 -14.24 -7.61 -3.20
CA ARG A 103 -14.44 -7.81 -4.64
C ARG A 103 -15.48 -6.85 -5.22
N GLN A 104 -16.60 -6.66 -4.53
CA GLN A 104 -17.65 -5.75 -4.97
C GLN A 104 -17.17 -4.30 -5.03
N LEU A 105 -16.39 -3.86 -4.03
CA LEU A 105 -15.82 -2.51 -4.00
C LEU A 105 -14.83 -2.30 -5.15
N ASP A 106 -13.96 -3.28 -5.42
CA ASP A 106 -13.01 -3.25 -6.54
C ASP A 106 -13.72 -3.17 -7.89
N GLU A 107 -14.75 -3.99 -8.11
CA GLU A 107 -15.55 -3.97 -9.34
C GLU A 107 -16.23 -2.61 -9.56
N MET A 108 -16.80 -2.03 -8.50
CA MET A 108 -17.44 -0.72 -8.56
C MET A 108 -16.43 0.41 -8.80
N TRP A 109 -15.25 0.33 -8.19
CA TRP A 109 -14.17 1.28 -8.42
C TRP A 109 -13.71 1.25 -9.88
N VAL A 110 -13.38 0.06 -10.41
CA VAL A 110 -12.95 -0.14 -11.79
C VAL A 110 -14.03 0.32 -12.78
N ALA A 111 -15.30 -0.05 -12.56
CA ALA A 111 -16.40 0.36 -13.44
C ALA A 111 -16.55 1.88 -13.50
N ARG A 112 -16.50 2.57 -12.34
CA ARG A 112 -16.63 4.04 -12.26
C ARG A 112 -15.45 4.74 -12.91
N HIS A 113 -14.26 4.20 -12.73
CA HIS A 113 -13.05 4.70 -13.34
C HIS A 113 -13.11 4.53 -14.87
N ASN A 114 -13.47 3.35 -15.38
CA ASN A 114 -13.61 3.10 -16.82
C ASN A 114 -14.68 3.98 -17.49
N GLN A 115 -15.76 4.33 -16.77
CA GLN A 115 -16.77 5.28 -17.26
C GLN A 115 -16.26 6.72 -17.36
N ARG A 116 -15.36 7.13 -16.46
CA ARG A 116 -14.77 8.48 -16.47
C ARG A 116 -13.62 8.62 -17.47
N ASN A 117 -12.95 7.52 -17.79
CA ASN A 117 -11.82 7.44 -18.70
C ASN A 117 -12.15 6.79 -20.05
N GLY A 118 -13.31 7.13 -20.64
CA GLY A 118 -13.67 6.70 -21.99
C GLY A 118 -12.62 6.96 -23.09
N ASP A 119 -11.49 7.61 -22.78
CA ASP A 119 -10.37 7.85 -23.70
C ASP A 119 -8.94 7.85 -23.09
N ARG A 120 -8.70 7.29 -21.88
CA ARG A 120 -7.32 7.20 -21.34
C ARG A 120 -7.00 5.84 -20.73
N ARG A 121 -6.33 5.01 -21.53
CA ARG A 121 -5.76 3.69 -21.20
C ARG A 121 -4.38 3.79 -20.50
N ASP A 122 -4.17 4.75 -19.62
CA ASP A 122 -2.87 4.92 -18.96
C ASP A 122 -3.08 5.06 -17.44
N TRP A 123 -3.41 3.95 -16.76
CA TRP A 123 -3.40 3.92 -15.28
C TRP A 123 -2.21 3.24 -14.66
N PHE A 124 -1.39 2.58 -15.48
CA PHE A 124 -0.13 2.04 -15.02
C PHE A 124 0.98 2.73 -15.80
N ALA A 125 2.04 3.14 -15.10
CA ALA A 125 3.28 3.46 -15.79
C ALA A 125 3.61 2.27 -16.71
N PRO A 126 4.07 2.48 -17.97
CA PRO A 126 4.29 1.39 -18.93
C PRO A 126 5.13 0.22 -18.36
N ALA A 127 6.01 0.52 -17.40
CA ALA A 127 6.80 -0.48 -16.67
C ALA A 127 5.94 -1.46 -15.84
N PHE A 128 4.84 -1.02 -15.23
CA PHE A 128 3.98 -1.86 -14.41
C PHE A 128 3.00 -2.70 -15.27
N GLU A 129 2.52 -2.15 -16.38
CA GLU A 129 1.78 -2.92 -17.38
C GLU A 129 2.65 -4.04 -17.99
N ASN A 130 3.90 -3.72 -18.34
CA ASN A 130 4.87 -4.72 -18.80
C ASN A 130 5.14 -5.78 -17.73
N PHE A 131 5.21 -5.40 -16.45
CA PHE A 131 5.35 -6.36 -15.36
C PHE A 131 4.17 -7.33 -15.26
N LEU A 132 2.92 -6.85 -15.34
CA LEU A 132 1.73 -7.71 -15.31
C LEU A 132 1.64 -8.65 -16.53
N VAL A 133 1.98 -8.12 -17.71
CA VAL A 133 2.02 -8.89 -18.96
C VAL A 133 3.14 -9.94 -18.93
N ASP A 134 4.32 -9.60 -18.41
CA ASP A 134 5.43 -10.56 -18.32
C ASP A 134 5.19 -11.64 -17.26
N ASN A 135 4.52 -11.29 -16.15
CA ASN A 135 4.20 -12.24 -15.09
C ASN A 135 3.10 -13.23 -15.53
N SER A 136 2.12 -12.77 -16.31
CA SER A 136 1.12 -13.66 -16.94
C SER A 136 1.74 -14.59 -18.01
N LYS A 137 2.69 -14.09 -18.83
CA LYS A 137 3.44 -14.91 -19.80
C LYS A 137 4.32 -15.98 -19.13
N ARG A 138 4.93 -15.68 -17.98
CA ARG A 138 5.73 -16.65 -17.20
C ARG A 138 4.88 -17.80 -16.65
N ARG A 139 3.63 -17.53 -16.26
CA ARG A 139 2.68 -18.57 -15.83
C ARG A 139 2.26 -19.50 -16.98
N HIS A 140 2.11 -18.98 -18.20
CA HIS A 140 1.82 -19.81 -19.37
C HIS A 140 3.02 -20.64 -19.86
N ARG A 141 4.26 -20.18 -19.66
CA ARG A 141 5.46 -20.97 -20.02
C ARG A 141 5.69 -22.18 -19.11
N ASN A 142 5.24 -22.13 -17.85
CA ASN A 142 5.36 -23.27 -16.94
C ASN A 142 4.32 -24.37 -17.17
N LEU A 143 3.25 -24.10 -17.93
CA LEU A 143 2.29 -25.13 -18.33
C LEU A 143 2.78 -25.95 -19.53
N ASN A 144 3.70 -25.42 -20.34
CA ASN A 144 4.27 -26.16 -21.48
C ASN A 144 5.42 -27.11 -21.10
N ILE A 145 6.06 -26.94 -19.94
CA ILE A 145 7.16 -27.83 -19.51
C ILE A 145 6.60 -29.14 -18.92
N LEU A 146 5.41 -29.09 -18.32
CA LEU A 146 4.74 -30.30 -17.79
C LEU A 146 4.07 -31.15 -18.90
N GLU A 147 3.79 -30.59 -20.08
CA GLU A 147 3.22 -31.35 -21.19
C GLU A 147 4.29 -32.04 -22.07
N ILE A 148 5.54 -31.55 -22.05
CA ILE A 148 6.65 -32.21 -22.77
C ILE A 148 7.20 -33.39 -21.95
N ALA A 149 7.18 -33.32 -20.62
CA ALA A 149 7.66 -34.40 -19.75
C ALA A 149 6.75 -35.65 -19.71
N SER A 150 5.51 -35.57 -20.22
CA SER A 150 4.55 -36.68 -20.26
C SER A 150 4.51 -37.43 -21.60
N LYS A 151 5.29 -37.01 -22.61
CA LYS A 151 5.37 -37.67 -23.93
C LYS A 151 6.69 -38.40 -24.23
N THR A 152 7.59 -38.54 -23.27
CA THR A 152 8.88 -39.25 -23.46
C THR A 152 9.02 -40.49 -22.58
N ARG A 153 7.99 -41.35 -22.57
CA ARG A 153 8.11 -42.74 -22.13
C ARG A 153 7.47 -43.64 -23.16
N TRP A 154 8.25 -44.06 -24.16
CA TRP A 154 8.29 -45.39 -24.76
C TRP A 154 9.70 -45.58 -25.33
#